data_AF-A0A966XLB3-F1
#
_entry.id   AF-A0A966XLB3-F1
#
_cell.length_a   1.000
_cell.length_b   1.000
_cell.length_c   1.000
_cell.angle_alpha   90.00
_cell.angle_beta   90.00
_cell.angle_gamma   90.00
#
_symmetry.space_group_name_H-M   'P 1'
#
loop_
_entity.id
_entity.type
_entity.pdbx_description
1 polymer ?
#
loop_
_entity_poly.entity_id
_entity_poly.type
_entity_poly.pdbx_seq_one_letter_code
_entity_poly.pdbx_strand_id
1 'polypeptide(L)'
;MSEWLNSKPTVQMLGRFQPFHKGHQELLKRALAKTGQVAILVRDMPLSKDNPIPSMSVKGDIEAVLEDMGVSDKVKVFVVPNIVNITYGRDVGYVIEQEHFDADIEAISATKIRESGDFQGYSEDFAGHPV
;
A
#
# COMPACT_ATOMS: atom_id res chain seq x y z
N MET A 1 8.24 -5.02 22.64
CA MET A 1 7.49 -4.49 21.48
C MET A 1 7.97 -3.06 21.26
N SER A 2 8.45 -2.72 20.06
CA SER A 2 8.79 -1.32 19.76
C SER A 2 7.49 -0.58 19.45
N GLU A 3 7.11 0.35 20.32
CA GLU A 3 5.91 1.16 20.10
C GLU A 3 6.12 2.17 18.95
N TRP A 4 5.06 2.36 18.15
CA TRP A 4 4.99 3.42 17.16
C TRP A 4 5.16 4.79 17.83
N LEU A 5 6.02 5.64 17.27
CA LEU A 5 6.21 7.01 17.74
C LEU A 5 6.16 7.97 16.56
N ASN A 6 5.20 8.90 16.56
CA ASN A 6 4.99 9.88 15.47
C ASN A 6 6.24 10.73 15.18
N SER A 7 7.12 10.91 16.16
CA SER A 7 8.36 11.69 16.01
C SER A 7 9.52 10.92 15.36
N LYS A 8 9.39 9.60 15.14
CA LYS A 8 10.41 8.81 14.46
C LYS A 8 10.41 9.07 12.94
N PRO A 9 11.59 9.01 12.28
CA PRO A 9 11.67 9.01 10.82
C PRO A 9 10.72 7.97 10.22
N THR A 10 9.94 8.37 9.21
CA THR A 10 8.88 7.53 8.63
C THR A 10 8.90 7.65 7.11
N VAL A 11 8.87 6.53 6.41
CA VAL A 11 8.65 6.52 4.95
C VAL A 11 7.16 6.52 4.65
N GLN A 12 6.75 7.28 3.64
CA GLN A 12 5.38 7.28 3.14
C GLN A 12 5.26 6.39 1.90
N MET A 13 4.22 5.55 1.86
CA MET A 13 3.71 4.91 0.64
C MET A 13 2.30 5.45 0.36
N LEU A 14 2.03 5.93 -0.86
CA LEU A 14 0.70 6.44 -1.25
C LEU A 14 0.20 5.66 -2.47
N GLY A 15 -1.01 5.10 -2.40
CA GLY A 15 -1.54 4.29 -3.49
C GLY A 15 -3.02 3.97 -3.37
N ARG A 16 -3.56 3.35 -4.41
CA ARG A 16 -4.91 2.75 -4.38
C ARG A 16 -4.88 1.31 -3.87
N PHE A 17 -3.80 0.60 -4.20
CA PHE A 17 -3.54 -0.80 -3.83
C PHE A 17 -4.71 -1.74 -4.19
N GLN A 18 -5.02 -1.84 -5.48
CA GLN A 18 -6.22 -2.50 -6.03
C GLN A 18 -5.87 -3.74 -6.88
N PRO A 19 -5.31 -4.82 -6.30
CA PRO A 19 -5.10 -5.09 -4.87
C PRO A 19 -3.66 -4.79 -4.36
N PHE A 20 -3.42 -4.90 -3.05
CA PHE A 20 -2.09 -4.82 -2.42
C PHE A 20 -1.21 -6.07 -2.69
N HIS A 21 -0.72 -6.21 -3.91
CA HIS A 21 0.05 -7.39 -4.34
C HIS A 21 1.51 -7.43 -3.86
N LYS A 22 2.20 -8.56 -4.15
CA LYS A 22 3.61 -8.82 -3.80
C LYS A 22 4.59 -7.71 -4.20
N GLY A 23 4.42 -7.08 -5.36
CA GLY A 23 5.21 -5.89 -5.73
C GLY A 23 5.13 -4.75 -4.70
N HIS A 24 3.96 -4.49 -4.11
CA HIS A 24 3.82 -3.51 -3.03
C HIS A 24 4.45 -4.00 -1.71
N GLN A 25 4.45 -5.31 -1.45
CA GLN A 25 5.11 -5.88 -0.26
C GLN A 25 6.63 -5.74 -0.35
N GLU A 26 7.25 -5.92 -1.53
CA GLU A 26 8.68 -5.65 -1.72
C GLU A 26 9.00 -4.16 -1.54
N LEU A 27 8.15 -3.27 -2.04
CA LEU A 27 8.26 -1.83 -1.79
C LEU A 27 8.15 -1.50 -0.29
N LEU A 28 7.25 -2.14 0.43
CA LEU A 28 7.12 -2.00 1.88
C LEU A 28 8.39 -2.45 2.62
N LYS A 29 8.98 -3.59 2.25
CA LYS A 29 10.24 -4.08 2.84
C LYS A 29 11.36 -3.07 2.65
N ARG A 30 11.47 -2.48 1.45
CA ARG A 30 12.44 -1.43 1.13
C ARG A 30 12.21 -0.17 1.96
N ALA A 31 10.95 0.26 2.10
CA ALA A 31 10.57 1.40 2.93
C ALA A 31 10.90 1.17 4.41
N LEU A 32 10.58 -0.01 4.95
CA LEU A 32 10.92 -0.41 6.32
C LEU A 32 12.44 -0.44 6.55
N ALA A 33 13.23 -0.88 5.58
CA ALA A 33 14.68 -0.91 5.70
C ALA A 33 15.31 0.49 5.85
N LYS A 34 14.66 1.56 5.37
CA LYS A 34 15.17 2.94 5.45
C LYS A 34 15.06 3.54 6.84
N THR A 35 13.93 3.35 7.52
CA THR A 35 13.64 4.06 8.78
C THR A 35 13.09 3.17 9.89
N GLY A 36 12.72 1.93 9.59
CA GLY A 36 12.04 1.03 10.52
C GLY A 36 10.57 1.38 10.78
N GLN A 37 10.04 2.44 10.16
CA GLN A 37 8.66 2.90 10.34
C GLN A 37 8.05 3.38 9.00
N VAL A 38 6.84 2.93 8.68
CA VAL A 38 6.16 3.27 7.41
C VAL A 38 4.72 3.72 7.64
N ALA A 39 4.31 4.78 6.94
CA ALA A 39 2.92 5.19 6.82
C ALA A 39 2.40 4.82 5.42
N ILE A 40 1.42 3.91 5.34
CA ILE A 40 0.74 3.54 4.10
C ILE A 40 -0.55 4.37 4.00
N LEU A 41 -0.67 5.17 2.95
CA LEU A 41 -1.81 6.03 2.66
C LEU A 41 -2.62 5.42 1.51
N VAL A 42 -3.81 4.90 1.83
CA VAL A 42 -4.77 4.32 0.88
C VAL A 42 -5.71 5.42 0.41
N ARG A 43 -5.73 5.69 -0.90
CA ARG A 43 -6.60 6.71 -1.50
C ARG A 43 -8.06 6.25 -1.50
N ASP A 44 -8.95 7.09 -0.97
CA ASP A 44 -10.40 6.90 -1.01
C ASP A 44 -10.97 7.41 -2.34
N MET A 45 -11.40 6.48 -3.19
CA MET A 45 -11.85 6.75 -4.56
C MET A 45 -13.18 6.07 -4.83
N PRO A 46 -14.03 6.65 -5.71
CA PRO A 46 -15.21 5.96 -6.21
C PRO A 46 -14.85 4.60 -6.82
N LEU A 47 -15.76 3.63 -6.66
CA LEU A 47 -15.61 2.31 -7.26
C LEU A 47 -15.66 2.40 -8.78
N SER A 48 -14.81 1.61 -9.44
CA SER A 48 -14.75 1.48 -10.90
C SER A 48 -14.07 0.18 -11.29
N LYS A 49 -14.05 -0.15 -12.58
CA LYS A 49 -13.29 -1.29 -13.11
C LYS A 49 -11.81 -1.29 -12.68
N ASP A 50 -11.20 -0.10 -12.57
CA ASP A 50 -9.80 0.07 -12.18
C ASP A 50 -9.58 0.32 -10.69
N ASN A 51 -10.67 0.40 -9.92
CA ASN A 51 -10.68 0.57 -8.47
C ASN A 51 -11.89 -0.18 -7.86
N PRO A 52 -11.95 -1.52 -7.98
CA PRO A 52 -13.14 -2.28 -7.62
C PRO A 52 -13.29 -2.54 -6.11
N ILE A 53 -12.23 -2.37 -5.33
CA ILE A 53 -12.20 -2.68 -3.89
C ILE A 53 -12.41 -1.39 -3.09
N PRO A 54 -13.36 -1.35 -2.14
CA PRO A 54 -13.51 -0.22 -1.22
C PRO A 54 -12.21 0.06 -0.45
N SER A 55 -11.89 1.33 -0.23
CA SER A 55 -10.65 1.77 0.43
C SER A 55 -10.47 1.18 1.84
N MET A 56 -11.57 1.05 2.58
CA MET A 56 -11.58 0.41 3.90
C MET A 56 -11.27 -1.09 3.85
N SER A 57 -11.71 -1.79 2.79
CA SER A 57 -11.39 -3.20 2.57
C SER A 57 -9.91 -3.36 2.21
N VAL A 58 -9.39 -2.53 1.30
CA VAL A 58 -7.95 -2.49 0.98
C VAL A 58 -7.10 -2.26 2.24
N LYS A 59 -7.53 -1.34 3.12
CA LYS A 59 -6.86 -1.13 4.40
C LYS A 59 -6.81 -2.42 5.24
N GLY A 60 -7.95 -3.12 5.38
CA GLY A 60 -8.02 -4.37 6.13
C GLY A 60 -7.12 -5.46 5.54
N ASP A 61 -7.09 -5.59 4.21
CA ASP A 61 -6.21 -6.54 3.53
C ASP A 61 -4.73 -6.24 3.78
N ILE A 62 -4.35 -4.96 3.74
CA ILE A 62 -2.99 -4.53 4.07
C ILE A 62 -2.69 -4.88 5.53
N GLU A 63 -3.57 -4.55 6.47
CA GLU A 63 -3.38 -4.84 7.90
C GLU A 63 -3.21 -6.35 8.18
N ALA A 64 -3.96 -7.21 7.49
CA ALA A 64 -3.78 -8.67 7.57
C ALA A 64 -2.41 -9.12 7.04
N VAL A 65 -1.95 -8.56 5.92
CA VAL A 65 -0.60 -8.82 5.40
C VAL A 65 0.49 -8.34 6.36
N LEU A 66 0.29 -7.20 7.03
CA LEU A 66 1.24 -6.68 8.02
C LEU A 66 1.36 -7.60 9.24
N GLU A 67 0.25 -8.21 9.66
CA GLU A 67 0.21 -9.19 10.75
C GLU A 67 0.96 -10.47 10.36
N ASP A 68 0.70 -11.02 9.18
CA ASP A 68 1.43 -12.19 8.64
C ASP A 68 2.94 -11.91 8.51
N MET A 69 3.30 -10.70 8.07
CA MET A 69 4.70 -10.27 7.99
C MET A 69 5.34 -9.96 9.35
N GLY A 70 4.57 -9.91 10.44
CA GLY A 70 5.08 -9.59 11.79
C GLY A 70 5.60 -8.16 11.94
N VAL A 71 5.01 -7.20 11.23
CA VAL A 71 5.45 -5.78 11.21
C VAL A 71 4.35 -4.77 11.56
N SER A 72 3.22 -5.22 12.10
CA SER A 72 2.08 -4.35 12.47
C SER A 72 2.44 -3.26 13.50
N ASP A 73 3.48 -3.43 14.31
CA ASP A 73 3.96 -2.40 15.25
C ASP A 73 4.79 -1.30 14.58
N LYS A 74 5.24 -1.50 13.34
CA LYS A 74 6.10 -0.60 12.57
C LYS A 74 5.37 0.16 11.47
N VAL A 75 4.15 -0.27 11.12
CA VAL A 75 3.42 0.25 9.97
C VAL A 75 2.05 0.74 10.40
N LYS A 76 1.67 1.95 9.96
CA LYS A 76 0.30 2.46 10.09
C LYS A 76 -0.35 2.65 8.74
N VAL A 77 -1.59 2.21 8.61
CA VAL A 77 -2.40 2.33 7.40
C VAL A 77 -3.49 3.36 7.60
N PHE A 78 -3.54 4.36 6.72
CA PHE A 78 -4.50 5.45 6.75
C PHE A 78 -5.30 5.46 5.46
N VAL A 79 -6.63 5.50 5.56
CA VAL A 79 -7.46 5.91 4.43
C VAL A 79 -7.43 7.43 4.35
N VAL A 80 -7.07 7.96 3.19
CA VAL A 80 -6.91 9.40 2.92
C VAL A 80 -7.78 9.82 1.75
N PRO A 81 -8.09 11.12 1.57
CA PRO A 81 -8.75 11.60 0.36
C PRO A 81 -8.03 11.16 -0.91
N ASN A 82 -8.69 11.27 -2.06
CA ASN A 82 -8.10 10.98 -3.36
C ASN A 82 -6.96 11.97 -3.73
N ILE A 83 -5.79 11.81 -3.10
CA ILE A 83 -4.60 12.63 -3.34
C ILE A 83 -4.04 12.30 -4.73
N VAL A 84 -4.20 13.23 -5.65
CA VAL A 84 -3.78 13.10 -7.07
C VAL A 84 -2.54 13.93 -7.39
N ASN A 85 -2.10 14.80 -6.47
CA ASN A 85 -0.94 15.64 -6.65
C ASN A 85 -0.23 15.87 -5.32
N ILE A 86 1.10 15.84 -5.33
CA ILE A 86 1.95 16.21 -4.19
C ILE A 86 2.77 17.42 -4.64
N THR A 87 2.52 18.57 -4.02
CA THR A 87 3.28 19.80 -4.25
C THR A 87 4.18 20.04 -3.05
N TYR A 88 5.44 20.45 -3.29
CA TYR A 88 6.43 20.69 -2.25
C TYR A 88 7.23 21.98 -2.52
N GLY A 89 7.65 22.64 -1.45
CA GLY A 89 8.43 23.87 -1.50
C GLY A 89 9.95 23.65 -1.47
N ARG A 90 10.69 24.73 -1.24
CA ARG A 90 12.14 24.67 -0.97
C ARG A 90 12.38 24.16 0.46
N ASP A 91 13.46 23.39 0.67
CA ASP A 91 13.95 22.97 1.98
C ASP A 91 12.93 22.23 2.86
N VAL A 92 12.08 21.39 2.24
CA VAL A 92 10.97 20.68 2.91
C VAL A 92 11.37 19.59 3.91
N GLY A 93 12.66 19.27 4.03
CA GLY A 93 13.17 18.32 5.02
C GLY A 93 12.86 16.85 4.73
N TYR A 94 12.39 16.51 3.52
CA TYR A 94 12.20 15.13 3.07
C TYR A 94 12.71 14.92 1.64
N VAL A 95 12.89 13.65 1.27
CA VAL A 95 13.33 13.21 -0.06
C VAL A 95 12.16 12.57 -0.79
N ILE A 96 12.00 12.89 -2.08
CA ILE A 96 11.13 12.15 -3.00
C ILE A 96 12.02 11.18 -3.76
N GLU A 97 11.67 9.90 -3.73
CA GLU A 97 12.47 8.84 -4.31
C GLU A 97 11.57 7.85 -5.04
N GLN A 98 12.02 7.40 -6.21
CA GLN A 98 11.42 6.31 -6.96
C GLN A 98 12.29 5.06 -6.79
N GLU A 99 11.71 3.99 -6.27
CA GLU A 99 12.37 2.69 -6.20
C GLU A 99 12.23 1.93 -7.51
N HIS A 100 13.27 1.18 -7.84
CA HIS A 100 13.33 0.26 -8.98
C HIS A 100 13.61 -1.14 -8.47
N PHE A 101 12.98 -2.13 -9.08
CA PHE A 101 13.14 -3.54 -8.75
C PHE A 101 13.57 -4.32 -9.99
N ASP A 102 13.97 -5.59 -9.79
CA ASP A 102 14.22 -6.48 -10.90
C ASP A 102 12.94 -6.70 -11.73
N ALA A 103 13.13 -7.03 -13.01
CA ALA A 103 12.06 -7.13 -14.00
C ALA A 103 10.88 -8.02 -13.56
N ASP A 104 11.15 -9.10 -12.82
CA ASP A 104 10.12 -10.02 -12.32
C ASP A 104 9.18 -9.35 -11.31
N ILE A 105 9.69 -8.47 -10.45
CA ILE A 105 8.89 -7.74 -9.46
C ILE A 105 8.13 -6.59 -10.14
N GLU A 106 8.79 -5.86 -11.05
CA GLU A 106 8.14 -4.79 -11.81
C GLU A 106 7.07 -5.31 -12.77
N ALA A 107 7.14 -6.58 -13.19
CA ALA A 107 6.13 -7.22 -14.02
C ALA A 107 4.82 -7.54 -13.28
N ILE A 108 4.83 -7.54 -11.94
CA ILE A 108 3.63 -7.76 -11.11
C ILE A 108 2.72 -6.55 -11.26
N SER A 109 1.54 -6.77 -11.84
CA SER A 109 0.59 -5.71 -12.15
C SER A 109 -0.75 -5.99 -11.50
N ALA A 110 -1.24 -5.01 -10.74
CA ALA A 110 -2.61 -5.00 -10.23
C ALA A 110 -3.65 -5.23 -11.34
N THR A 111 -3.43 -4.71 -12.55
CA THR A 111 -4.35 -4.90 -13.68
C THR A 111 -4.41 -6.36 -14.10
N LYS A 112 -3.26 -7.02 -14.29
CA LYS A 112 -3.20 -8.45 -14.64
C LYS A 112 -3.88 -9.31 -13.57
N ILE A 113 -3.66 -8.97 -12.30
CA ILE A 113 -4.30 -9.67 -11.17
C ILE A 113 -5.83 -9.53 -11.26
N ARG A 114 -6.35 -8.30 -11.42
CA ARG A 114 -7.80 -8.07 -11.58
C ARG A 114 -8.38 -8.82 -12.77
N GLU A 115 -7.68 -8.88 -13.89
CA GLU A 115 -8.12 -9.60 -15.10
C GLU A 115 -8.11 -11.12 -14.93
N SER A 116 -7.13 -11.64 -14.18
CA SER A 116 -7.01 -13.08 -13.91
C SER A 116 -7.95 -13.60 -12.83
N GLY A 117 -8.46 -12.73 -11.96
CA GLY A 117 -9.19 -13.11 -10.75
C GLY A 117 -8.32 -13.75 -9.65
N ASP A 118 -7.00 -13.77 -9.83
CA ASP A 118 -6.05 -14.40 -8.91
C ASP A 118 -5.72 -13.50 -7.71
N PHE A 119 -6.71 -13.29 -6.84
CA PHE A 119 -6.56 -12.54 -5.59
C PHE A 119 -5.95 -13.40 -4.47
N GLN A 120 -4.93 -14.21 -4.76
CA GLN A 120 -4.25 -15.04 -3.75
C GLN A 120 -3.93 -14.26 -2.46
N GLY A 121 -4.49 -14.72 -1.33
CA GLY A 121 -4.29 -14.11 -0.01
C GLY A 121 -5.34 -13.07 0.41
N TYR A 122 -6.37 -12.81 -0.40
CA TYR A 122 -7.50 -11.93 -0.05
C TYR A 122 -8.71 -12.76 0.43
N SER A 123 -9.50 -12.24 1.36
CA SER A 123 -10.67 -12.96 1.88
C SER A 123 -11.70 -13.22 0.77
N GLU A 124 -12.43 -14.35 0.86
CA GLU A 124 -13.43 -14.77 -0.15
C GLU A 124 -14.62 -13.81 -0.28
N ASP A 125 -14.73 -12.80 0.59
CA ASP A 125 -15.82 -11.82 0.64
C ASP A 125 -15.93 -10.96 -0.64
N PHE A 126 -14.93 -11.00 -1.52
CA PHE A 126 -14.92 -10.28 -2.79
C PHE A 126 -15.60 -11.02 -3.96
N ALA A 127 -15.94 -12.30 -3.81
CA ALA A 127 -16.63 -13.06 -4.87
C ALA A 127 -18.08 -12.59 -5.14
N GLY A 128 -18.61 -11.66 -4.32
CA GLY A 128 -20.02 -11.27 -4.33
C GLY A 128 -20.36 -9.89 -4.92
N HIS A 129 -19.39 -9.09 -5.37
CA HIS A 129 -19.68 -7.78 -5.98
C HIS A 129 -19.23 -7.76 -7.45
N PRO A 130 -20.03 -8.36 -8.36
CA PRO A 130 -19.88 -8.07 -9.77
C PRO A 130 -20.16 -6.58 -9.98
N VAL A 131 -19.21 -5.88 -10.61
CA VAL A 131 -19.53 -4.67 -11.37
C VAL A 131 -20.23 -5.06 -12.66
#